data_AF-A0A7C4IJL0-F1
#
_entry.id   AF-A0A7C4IJL0-F1
#
_cell.length_a   1.000
_cell.length_b   1.000
_cell.length_c   1.000
_cell.angle_alpha   90.00
_cell.angle_beta   90.00
_cell.angle_gamma   90.00
#
_symmetry.space_group_name_H-M   'P 1'
#
loop_
_entity.id
_entity.type
_entity.pdbx_description
1 polymer ?
#
loop_
_entity_poly.entity_id
_entity_poly.type
_entity_poly.pdbx_seq_one_letter_code
_entity_poly.pdbx_strand_id
1 'polypeptide(L)'
;MKRSELVEMQKTDAIHGAIILLDSVGELSAMYGISTIAIIGKSFRGKGGQNPLEAAYWGIPIVCGPHMENFPVIRDFYDAGAGLQVSEHGLPGALRELLLSPERAGEIGRNARRMYLKNTGAVDKAMKIIEKYLEVR
;
A
#
# COMPACT_ATOMS: atom_id res chain seq x y z
N MET A 1 -10.11 -18.68 -4.71
CA MET A 1 -10.75 -18.79 -6.04
C MET A 1 -9.77 -18.26 -7.07
N LYS A 2 -9.56 -18.97 -8.18
CA LYS A 2 -8.64 -18.55 -9.26
C LYS A 2 -9.35 -17.55 -10.17
N ARG A 3 -8.59 -16.64 -10.80
CA ARG A 3 -9.12 -15.61 -11.73
C ARG A 3 -10.00 -16.19 -12.84
N SER A 4 -9.65 -17.38 -13.35
CA SER A 4 -10.43 -18.07 -14.39
C SER A 4 -11.83 -18.47 -13.95
N GLU A 5 -12.04 -18.73 -12.65
CA GLU A 5 -13.32 -19.17 -12.08
C GLU A 5 -14.28 -17.99 -11.85
N LEU A 6 -13.79 -16.75 -11.85
CA LEU A 6 -14.58 -15.53 -11.65
C LEU A 6 -15.38 -15.12 -12.90
N VAL A 7 -14.98 -15.57 -14.10
CA VAL A 7 -15.62 -15.18 -15.37
C VAL A 7 -16.91 -15.96 -15.64
N GLU A 8 -17.06 -17.15 -15.04
CA GLU A 8 -18.24 -18.01 -15.23
C GLU A 8 -19.39 -17.71 -14.25
N MET A 9 -19.20 -16.82 -13.27
CA MET A 9 -20.26 -16.48 -12.33
C MET A 9 -21.30 -15.56 -12.99
N GLN A 10 -22.45 -16.15 -13.32
CA GLN A 10 -23.63 -15.40 -13.72
C GLN A 10 -24.06 -14.44 -12.62
N LYS A 11 -24.51 -13.24 -13.03
CA LYS A 11 -25.16 -12.22 -12.19
C LYS A 11 -26.13 -12.87 -11.20
N THR A 12 -25.79 -13.04 -9.92
CA THR A 12 -26.72 -13.17 -8.77
C THR A 12 -25.91 -13.16 -7.47
N ASP A 13 -26.38 -12.34 -6.52
CA ASP A 13 -26.01 -12.16 -5.13
C ASP A 13 -24.64 -11.53 -4.78
N ALA A 14 -24.71 -10.46 -3.97
CA ALA A 14 -23.53 -9.79 -3.41
C ALA A 14 -22.72 -10.80 -2.57
N ILE A 15 -21.54 -11.16 -3.06
CA ILE A 15 -20.64 -12.10 -2.38
C ILE A 15 -20.10 -11.43 -1.12
N HIS A 16 -20.76 -11.67 0.02
CA HIS A 16 -20.26 -11.23 1.32
C HIS A 16 -19.15 -12.18 1.78
N GLY A 17 -17.99 -11.61 2.14
CA GLY A 17 -16.86 -12.39 2.65
C GLY A 17 -16.07 -13.18 1.59
N ALA A 18 -16.12 -12.76 0.32
CA ALA A 18 -15.29 -13.36 -0.73
C ALA A 18 -13.79 -13.20 -0.42
N ILE A 19 -13.02 -14.27 -0.60
CA ILE A 19 -11.56 -14.22 -0.55
C ILE A 19 -11.01 -14.53 -1.94
N ILE A 20 -10.37 -13.52 -2.54
CA ILE A 20 -9.72 -13.62 -3.84
C ILE A 20 -8.22 -13.79 -3.62
N LEU A 21 -7.64 -14.85 -4.20
CA LEU A 21 -6.20 -15.07 -4.20
C LEU A 21 -5.64 -14.56 -5.53
N LEU A 22 -4.82 -13.52 -5.47
CA LEU A 22 -4.12 -12.99 -6.63
C LEU A 22 -2.77 -13.70 -6.80
N ASP A 23 -2.80 -14.84 -7.49
CA ASP A 23 -1.59 -15.63 -7.81
C ASP A 23 -1.02 -15.25 -9.18
N SER A 24 -0.54 -14.00 -9.26
CA SER A 24 -0.03 -13.40 -10.50
C SER A 24 0.95 -12.27 -10.20
N VAL A 25 1.95 -12.08 -11.06
CA VAL A 25 2.94 -11.01 -10.93
C VAL A 25 2.48 -9.75 -11.67
N GLY A 26 2.67 -8.58 -11.07
CA GLY A 26 2.43 -7.27 -11.69
C GLY A 26 1.01 -6.71 -11.52
N GLU A 27 0.06 -7.51 -11.01
CA GLU A 27 -1.34 -7.08 -10.87
C GLU A 27 -1.63 -6.37 -9.53
N LEU A 28 -0.76 -6.51 -8.52
CA LEU A 28 -0.98 -5.99 -7.17
C LEU A 28 -1.20 -4.47 -7.13
N SER A 29 -0.42 -3.71 -7.90
CA SER A 29 -0.56 -2.26 -7.95
C SER A 29 -1.97 -1.86 -8.42
N ALA A 30 -2.50 -2.47 -9.48
CA ALA A 30 -3.85 -2.16 -9.96
C ALA A 30 -4.93 -2.52 -8.92
N MET A 31 -4.71 -3.60 -8.15
CA MET A 31 -5.64 -4.01 -7.09
C MET A 31 -5.74 -2.99 -5.95
N TYR A 32 -4.66 -2.26 -5.65
CA TYR A 32 -4.74 -1.16 -4.68
C TYR A 32 -5.70 -0.06 -5.14
N GLY A 33 -5.84 0.18 -6.45
CA GLY A 33 -6.74 1.21 -6.98
C GLY A 33 -8.23 0.96 -6.75
N ILE A 34 -8.61 -0.29 -6.44
CA ILE A 34 -9.99 -0.67 -6.09
C ILE A 34 -10.12 -1.12 -4.62
N SER A 35 -9.05 -0.99 -3.83
CA SER A 35 -9.02 -1.41 -2.43
C SER A 35 -9.43 -0.27 -1.51
N THR A 36 -10.10 -0.59 -0.41
CA THR A 36 -10.45 0.41 0.63
C THR A 36 -9.31 0.62 1.63
N ILE A 37 -8.57 -0.44 1.96
CA ILE A 37 -7.47 -0.43 2.94
C ILE A 37 -6.39 -1.38 2.44
N ALA A 38 -5.12 -0.99 2.53
CA ALA A 38 -3.98 -1.86 2.28
C ALA A 38 -3.37 -2.35 3.60
N ILE A 39 -3.24 -3.67 3.76
CA ILE A 39 -2.50 -4.29 4.85
C ILE A 39 -1.18 -4.82 4.29
N ILE A 40 -0.05 -4.36 4.81
CA ILE A 40 1.27 -4.75 4.33
C ILE A 40 1.73 -6.00 5.07
N GLY A 41 1.44 -7.18 4.50
CA GLY A 41 1.56 -8.50 5.15
C GLY A 41 2.78 -8.76 6.03
N LYS A 42 3.94 -9.13 5.45
CA LYS A 42 5.17 -9.64 6.12
C LYS A 42 5.64 -8.89 7.39
N SER A 43 5.09 -7.73 7.65
CA SER A 43 5.38 -6.85 8.77
C SER A 43 4.84 -7.27 10.15
N PHE A 44 3.92 -8.25 10.26
CA PHE A 44 3.32 -8.63 11.55
C PHE A 44 4.06 -9.70 12.35
N ARG A 45 4.61 -10.72 11.67
CA ARG A 45 5.25 -11.90 12.31
C ARG A 45 6.65 -12.20 11.81
N GLY A 46 7.13 -11.45 10.82
CA GLY A 46 8.43 -11.65 10.19
C GLY A 46 9.39 -10.49 10.45
N LYS A 47 10.49 -10.44 9.70
CA LYS A 47 11.37 -9.26 9.62
C LYS A 47 11.36 -8.69 8.21
N GLY A 48 11.53 -7.38 8.08
CA GLY A 48 11.83 -6.71 6.83
C GLY A 48 10.64 -6.11 6.07
N GLY A 49 9.39 -6.41 6.41
CA GLY A 49 8.22 -5.77 5.77
C GLY A 49 8.11 -5.96 4.26
N GLN A 50 7.27 -5.17 3.61
CA GLN A 50 7.08 -5.10 2.15
C GLN A 50 6.85 -3.65 1.71
N ASN A 51 6.94 -3.39 0.40
CA ASN A 51 6.85 -2.05 -0.18
C ASN A 51 5.47 -1.39 0.08
N PRO A 52 5.39 -0.32 0.87
CA PRO A 52 4.14 0.39 1.11
C PRO A 52 3.83 1.43 0.02
N LEU A 53 4.80 1.77 -0.84
CA LEU A 53 4.69 2.90 -1.76
C LEU A 53 3.71 2.65 -2.91
N GLU A 54 3.49 1.40 -3.30
CA GLU A 54 2.48 1.05 -4.30
C GLU A 54 1.07 1.36 -3.79
N ALA A 55 0.77 1.07 -2.52
CA ALA A 55 -0.50 1.47 -1.90
C ALA A 55 -0.59 2.98 -1.72
N ALA A 56 0.52 3.64 -1.33
CA ALA A 56 0.58 5.08 -1.18
C ALA A 56 0.29 5.82 -2.49
N TYR A 57 0.72 5.26 -3.62
CA TYR A 57 0.38 5.77 -4.94
C TYR A 57 -1.14 5.85 -5.13
N TRP A 58 -1.92 4.88 -4.68
CA TRP A 58 -3.38 4.93 -4.83
C TRP A 58 -4.09 5.78 -3.78
N GLY A 59 -3.36 6.31 -2.79
CA GLY A 59 -3.92 7.19 -1.78
C GLY A 59 -4.95 6.50 -0.88
N ILE A 60 -4.70 5.23 -0.56
CA ILE A 60 -5.52 4.43 0.36
C ILE A 60 -4.81 4.30 1.72
N PRO A 61 -5.55 4.12 2.83
CA PRO A 61 -4.96 3.83 4.13
C PRO A 61 -4.02 2.62 4.09
N ILE A 62 -2.84 2.78 4.70
CA ILE A 62 -1.82 1.74 4.80
C ILE A 62 -1.71 1.31 6.25
N VAL A 63 -1.88 0.01 6.51
CA VAL A 63 -1.71 -0.60 7.83
C VAL A 63 -0.55 -1.58 7.78
N CYS A 64 0.40 -1.40 8.67
CA CYS A 64 1.60 -2.20 8.79
C CYS A 64 1.73 -2.76 10.21
N GLY A 65 2.38 -3.90 10.30
CA GLY A 65 2.91 -4.47 11.53
C GLY A 65 4.20 -3.78 11.99
N PRO A 66 4.75 -4.19 13.15
CA PRO A 66 5.94 -3.58 13.73
C PRO A 66 7.22 -3.76 12.90
N HIS A 67 7.26 -4.73 11.98
CA HIS A 67 8.47 -5.14 11.26
C HIS A 67 8.54 -4.57 9.84
N MET A 68 9.08 -3.36 9.71
CA MET A 68 9.24 -2.66 8.43
C MET A 68 10.70 -2.26 8.16
N GLU A 69 11.65 -3.03 8.67
CA GLU A 69 13.08 -2.68 8.69
C GLU A 69 13.67 -2.45 7.29
N ASN A 70 13.19 -3.16 6.25
CA ASN A 70 13.68 -2.94 4.88
C ASN A 70 13.06 -1.69 4.22
N PHE A 71 12.04 -1.09 4.84
CA PHE A 71 11.31 0.05 4.32
C PHE A 71 11.26 1.17 5.37
N PRO A 72 12.43 1.73 5.75
CA PRO A 72 12.52 2.74 6.80
C PRO A 72 11.70 4.01 6.50
N VAL A 73 11.42 4.27 5.22
CA VAL A 73 10.55 5.36 4.75
C VAL A 73 9.15 5.33 5.38
N ILE A 74 8.68 4.17 5.86
CA ILE A 74 7.36 4.09 6.51
C ILE A 74 7.30 4.92 7.80
N ARG A 75 8.42 5.21 8.45
CA ARG A 75 8.43 6.07 9.66
C ARG A 75 7.92 7.46 9.35
N ASP A 76 8.39 8.05 8.25
CA ASP A 76 7.92 9.36 7.78
C ASP A 76 6.42 9.34 7.47
N PHE A 77 5.90 8.19 7.03
CA PHE A 77 4.46 8.03 6.81
C PHE A 77 3.69 8.03 8.13
N TYR A 78 4.18 7.35 9.17
CA TYR A 78 3.52 7.39 10.48
C TYR A 78 3.51 8.80 11.07
N ASP A 79 4.64 9.50 11.01
CA ASP A 79 4.78 10.87 11.51
C ASP A 79 3.86 11.86 10.76
N ALA A 80 3.64 11.63 9.47
CA ALA A 80 2.73 12.43 8.63
C ALA A 80 1.25 12.01 8.71
N GLY A 81 0.89 11.03 9.56
CA GLY A 81 -0.46 10.48 9.62
C GLY A 81 -0.91 9.84 8.30
N ALA A 82 0.05 9.28 7.55
CA ALA A 82 -0.10 8.67 6.23
C ALA A 82 -0.11 7.13 6.28
N GLY A 83 -0.03 6.54 7.47
CA GLY A 83 -0.13 5.11 7.68
C GLY A 83 -0.28 4.79 9.16
N LEU A 84 -0.64 3.54 9.48
CA LEU A 84 -0.80 3.05 10.84
C LEU A 84 0.16 1.89 11.09
N GLN A 85 0.86 1.94 12.23
CA GLN A 85 1.59 0.81 12.76
C GLN A 85 0.78 0.17 13.89
N VAL A 86 0.46 -1.11 13.75
CA VAL A 86 -0.32 -1.86 14.75
C VAL A 86 0.28 -3.24 14.99
N SER A 87 0.03 -3.81 16.17
CA SER A 87 0.36 -5.22 16.42
C SER A 87 -0.62 -6.15 15.70
N GLU A 88 -0.30 -7.44 15.63
CA GLU A 88 -1.22 -8.46 15.12
C GLU A 88 -2.57 -8.44 15.86
N HIS A 89 -2.54 -8.24 17.19
CA HIS A 89 -3.75 -8.14 18.01
C HIS A 89 -4.50 -6.83 17.83
N GLY A 90 -3.82 -5.74 17.47
CA GLY A 90 -4.43 -4.43 17.20
C GLY A 90 -5.05 -4.31 15.81
N LEU A 91 -4.66 -5.17 14.86
CA LEU A 91 -5.10 -5.10 13.48
C LEU A 91 -6.63 -5.11 13.32
N PRO A 92 -7.42 -5.99 13.96
CA PRO A 92 -8.88 -5.98 13.82
C PRO A 92 -9.52 -4.66 14.28
N GLY A 93 -8.98 -4.04 15.34
CA GLY A 93 -9.46 -2.76 15.85
C GLY A 93 -9.22 -1.63 14.86
N ALA A 94 -8.01 -1.55 14.32
CA ALA A 94 -7.65 -0.55 13.30
C ALA A 94 -8.46 -0.70 12.01
N LEU A 95 -8.70 -1.94 11.56
CA LEU A 95 -9.55 -2.17 10.39
C LEU A 95 -10.99 -1.74 10.65
N ARG A 96 -11.54 -2.04 11.83
CA ARG A 96 -12.89 -1.59 12.20
C ARG A 96 -12.98 -0.06 12.22
N GLU A 97 -12.02 0.63 12.82
CA GLU A 97 -12.00 2.09 12.86
C GLU A 97 -12.00 2.69 11.45
N LEU A 98 -11.10 2.22 10.59
CA LEU A 98 -10.96 2.71 9.22
C LEU A 98 -12.20 2.42 8.37
N LEU A 99 -12.82 1.24 8.52
CA LEU A 99 -14.04 0.87 7.79
C LEU A 99 -15.27 1.65 8.27
N LEU A 100 -15.34 2.01 9.55
CA LEU A 100 -16.45 2.78 10.12
C LEU A 100 -16.26 4.29 10.00
N SER A 101 -15.06 4.77 9.67
CA SER A 101 -14.73 6.20 9.59
C SER A 101 -14.14 6.58 8.23
N PRO A 102 -14.99 6.73 7.18
CA PRO A 102 -14.53 7.07 5.83
C PRO A 102 -13.72 8.38 5.76
N GLU A 103 -14.04 9.35 6.61
CA GLU A 103 -13.29 10.61 6.70
C GLU A 103 -11.84 10.36 7.12
N ARG A 104 -11.64 9.61 8.22
CA ARG A 104 -10.33 9.26 8.76
C ARG A 104 -9.52 8.43 7.77
N ALA A 105 -10.15 7.43 7.16
CA ALA A 105 -9.54 6.63 6.11
C ALA A 105 -9.10 7.52 4.92
N GLY A 106 -9.99 8.39 4.45
CA GLY A 106 -9.68 9.33 3.38
C GLY A 106 -8.54 10.29 3.73
N GLU A 107 -8.46 10.76 4.97
CA GLU A 107 -7.36 11.62 5.45
C GLU A 107 -6.01 10.89 5.37
N ILE A 108 -5.92 9.69 5.95
CA ILE A 108 -4.70 8.87 5.93
C ILE A 108 -4.28 8.59 4.49
N GLY A 109 -5.22 8.19 3.65
CA GLY A 109 -4.99 7.94 2.23
C GLY A 109 -4.47 9.16 1.46
N ARG A 110 -5.07 10.34 1.67
CA ARG A 110 -4.59 11.61 1.07
C ARG A 110 -3.17 11.95 1.55
N ASN A 111 -2.87 11.74 2.83
CA ASN A 111 -1.54 11.95 3.38
C ASN A 111 -0.53 10.97 2.76
N ALA A 112 -0.90 9.70 2.58
CA ALA A 112 -0.08 8.70 1.88
C ALA A 112 0.24 9.12 0.44
N ARG A 113 -0.77 9.58 -0.31
CA ARG A 113 -0.57 10.10 -1.68
C ARG A 113 0.36 11.30 -1.69
N ARG A 114 0.20 12.24 -0.74
CA ARG A 114 1.07 13.42 -0.64
C ARG A 114 2.51 13.03 -0.36
N MET A 115 2.73 12.08 0.57
CA MET A 115 4.06 11.56 0.89
C MET A 115 4.70 10.84 -0.29
N TYR A 116 3.92 10.05 -1.04
CA TYR A 116 4.39 9.45 -2.28
C TYR A 116 4.85 10.52 -3.27
N LEU A 117 3.98 11.50 -3.60
CA LEU A 117 4.28 12.55 -4.58
C LEU A 117 5.51 13.38 -4.20
N LYS A 118 5.68 13.71 -2.92
CA LYS A 118 6.85 14.44 -2.39
C LYS A 118 8.17 13.70 -2.66
N ASN A 119 8.14 12.38 -2.69
CA ASN A 119 9.32 11.52 -2.86
C ASN A 119 9.51 11.02 -4.30
N THR A 120 8.78 11.57 -5.28
CA THR A 120 8.96 11.25 -6.71
C THR A 120 10.12 12.03 -7.37
N GLY A 121 10.46 11.68 -8.61
CA GLY A 121 11.52 12.35 -9.40
C GLY A 121 12.94 11.87 -9.12
N ALA A 122 13.10 10.72 -8.45
CA ALA A 122 14.42 10.15 -8.17
C ALA A 122 15.20 9.78 -9.45
N VAL A 123 14.51 9.28 -10.47
CA VAL A 123 15.13 8.93 -11.77
C VAL A 123 15.71 10.17 -12.44
N ASP A 124 14.93 11.25 -12.58
CA ASP A 124 15.41 12.49 -13.20
C ASP A 124 16.59 13.09 -12.44
N LYS A 125 16.57 13.04 -11.10
CA LYS A 125 17.69 13.49 -10.26
C LYS A 125 18.93 12.64 -10.49
N ALA A 126 18.79 11.32 -10.59
CA ALA A 126 19.89 10.41 -10.88
C ALA A 126 20.47 10.64 -12.29
N MET A 127 19.60 10.77 -13.30
CA MET A 127 20.00 11.06 -14.69
C MET A 127 20.79 12.37 -14.79
N LYS A 128 20.33 13.45 -14.14
CA LYS A 128 21.05 14.73 -14.09
C LYS A 128 22.44 14.63 -13.47
N ILE A 129 22.66 13.68 -12.55
CA ILE A 129 24.00 13.45 -11.98
C ILE A 129 24.85 12.68 -12.99
N ILE A 130 24.31 11.62 -13.58
CA ILE A 130 25.01 10.79 -14.55
C ILE A 130 25.43 11.61 -15.78
N GLU A 131 24.55 12.46 -16.32
CA GLU A 131 24.79 13.33 -17.47
C GLU A 131 26.05 14.20 -17.29
N LYS A 132 26.30 14.74 -16.10
CA LYS A 132 27.51 15.54 -15.79
C LYS A 132 28.81 14.78 -16.01
N TYR A 133 28.79 13.45 -15.91
CA TYR A 133 29.97 12.60 -16.13
C TYR A 133 30.04 12.05 -17.55
N LEU A 134 28.96 12.17 -18.33
CA LEU A 134 28.93 11.79 -19.75
C LEU A 134 29.36 12.94 -20.67
N GLU A 135 29.18 14.19 -20.26
CA GLU A 135 29.61 15.40 -20.99
C GLU A 135 31.14 15.67 -20.92
N VAL A 136 31.91 14.82 -20.23
CA VAL A 136 33.38 14.84 -20.30
C VAL A 136 33.84 14.06 -21.53
N ARG A 137 33.69 14.66 -22.71
CA ARG A 137 34.37 14.27 -23.95
C ARG A 137 34.78 15.49 -24.75
#